data_AF-A0A817G5Y4-F1
#
_entry.id   AF-A0A817G5Y4-F1
#
_cell.length_a   1.000
_cell.length_b   1.000
_cell.length_c   1.000
_cell.angle_alpha   90.00
_cell.angle_beta   90.00
_cell.angle_gamma   90.00
#
_symmetry.space_group_name_H-M   'P 1'
#
loop_
_entity.id
_entity.type
_entity.pdbx_description
1 polymer ?
#
loop_
_entity_poly.entity_id
_entity_poly.type
_entity_poly.pdbx_seq_one_letter_code
_entity_poly.pdbx_strand_id
1 'polypeptide(L)'
;MSIVMSSKNKDQLLLDGFRYRRANKSKTIWRCCKNSCAGRVCFNGTTYDKVTDHNHASNPEEIISMESKSNIIKSATTSHDPPRRIIHEALLNVNKHDGTAVPNYYSCQRTIERKRKKKDIPLPRPTSLDEVHIPDELQITNCGDRFLLYDNQDANDRIIILSSDDDLDRLSNSDSWHCDGTFKIAPHLFHQLYTVHGRFCARTLPLVYCILSGKSEDIYHKMFDVVLNHVSQCPLSITVDFEKAVHNVIKQKLPQTKLNGCFFHYKQCLWRHVQTLGLQEPFNNDRQVQHSLKKFACLAFIPEQFVIEEFEKLQADAPDLIDDFVDYFEEYFIGRLVRNNRRRAPRFPIAIWNCFYRLDQQQARTNNGNEGWHRAILNSVRQSPSIYESIADLKMEQHGTFVMAEQLQTGQ
;
A
#
# COMPACT_ATOMS: atom_id res chain seq x y z
N MET A 1 24.45 27.80 7.22
CA MET A 1 24.04 27.72 5.80
C MET A 1 24.59 26.44 5.21
N SER A 2 23.77 25.61 4.60
CA SER A 2 24.19 24.35 3.99
C SER A 2 23.42 24.07 2.70
N ILE A 3 24.03 23.31 1.77
CA ILE A 3 23.34 22.78 0.60
C ILE A 3 23.22 21.27 0.80
N VAL A 4 21.99 20.78 0.81
CA VAL A 4 21.66 19.36 0.97
C VAL A 4 20.98 18.83 -0.29
N MET A 5 21.11 17.54 -0.54
CA MET A 5 20.33 16.89 -1.60
C MET A 5 19.00 16.39 -1.03
N SER A 6 17.91 16.78 -1.69
CA SER A 6 16.58 16.24 -1.39
C SER A 6 16.44 14.77 -1.78
N SER A 7 15.39 14.11 -1.27
CA SER A 7 15.01 12.74 -1.64
C SER A 7 14.77 12.52 -3.14
N LYS A 8 14.58 13.59 -3.92
CA LYS A 8 14.44 13.58 -5.38
C LYS A 8 15.74 13.93 -6.14
N ASN A 9 16.90 13.84 -5.48
CA ASN A 9 18.23 14.19 -6.03
C ASN A 9 18.29 15.63 -6.58
N LYS A 10 17.60 16.58 -5.94
CA LYS A 10 17.68 18.00 -6.26
C LYS A 10 18.30 18.76 -5.11
N ASP A 11 19.21 19.68 -5.41
CA ASP A 11 19.83 20.55 -4.41
C ASP A 11 18.79 21.42 -3.72
N GLN A 12 18.94 21.56 -2.40
CA GLN A 12 18.20 22.47 -1.55
C GLN A 12 19.18 23.28 -0.70
N LEU A 13 18.94 24.58 -0.62
CA LEU A 13 19.70 25.49 0.24
C LEU A 13 18.94 25.64 1.57
N LEU A 14 19.66 25.51 2.67
CA LEU A 14 19.16 25.70 4.03
C LEU A 14 19.84 26.94 4.62
N LEU A 15 19.03 27.96 4.95
CA LEU A 15 19.49 29.24 5.46
C LEU A 15 18.45 29.81 6.44
N ASP A 16 18.89 30.20 7.64
CA ASP A 16 18.11 30.88 8.69
C ASP A 16 16.78 30.19 9.06
N GLY A 17 16.78 28.86 9.08
CA GLY A 17 15.57 28.09 9.40
C GLY A 17 14.59 27.95 8.23
N PHE A 18 14.99 28.35 7.01
CA PHE A 18 14.19 28.27 5.79
C PHE A 18 14.83 27.34 4.75
N ARG A 19 13.98 26.71 3.94
CA ARG A 19 14.37 25.80 2.87
C ARG A 19 14.08 26.38 1.50
N TYR A 20 15.09 26.40 0.65
CA TYR A 20 14.98 26.93 -0.71
C TYR A 20 15.30 25.86 -1.75
N ARG A 21 14.60 25.91 -2.87
CA ARG A 21 14.83 25.12 -4.09
C ARG A 21 15.36 26.00 -5.19
N ARG A 22 16.13 25.42 -6.10
CA ARG A 22 16.72 26.16 -7.20
C ARG A 22 15.66 26.67 -8.19
N ALA A 23 15.76 27.94 -8.58
CA ALA A 23 14.80 28.59 -9.47
C ALA A 23 15.10 28.33 -10.95
N ASN A 24 16.37 28.43 -11.36
CA ASN A 24 16.84 28.33 -12.76
C ASN A 24 18.10 27.45 -12.88
N LYS A 25 18.52 27.11 -14.11
CA LYS A 25 19.76 26.37 -14.38
C LYS A 25 21.03 27.14 -13.98
N SER A 26 21.02 28.47 -13.96
CA SER A 26 22.08 29.27 -13.34
C SER A 26 22.11 29.04 -11.82
N LYS A 27 23.29 28.81 -11.23
CA LYS A 27 23.48 28.41 -9.81
C LYS A 27 23.07 29.48 -8.79
N THR A 28 22.56 30.63 -9.22
CA THR A 28 22.50 31.84 -8.42
C THR A 28 21.18 32.11 -7.70
N ILE A 29 20.02 31.67 -8.20
CA ILE A 29 18.72 32.04 -7.59
C ILE A 29 18.01 30.83 -6.98
N TRP A 30 17.61 30.98 -5.71
CA TRP A 30 16.88 30.00 -4.91
C TRP A 30 15.55 30.59 -4.44
N ARG A 31 14.48 29.79 -4.45
CA ARG A 31 13.12 30.16 -4.04
C ARG A 31 12.66 29.31 -2.87
N CYS A 32 11.91 29.90 -1.95
CA CYS A 32 11.35 29.17 -0.81
C CYS A 32 10.53 27.96 -1.28
N CYS A 33 10.61 26.87 -0.51
CA CYS A 33 9.91 25.63 -0.80
C CYS A 33 8.44 25.65 -0.33
N LYS A 34 8.03 26.57 0.54
CA LYS A 34 6.64 26.64 1.01
C LYS A 34 5.75 27.23 -0.07
N ASN A 35 4.62 26.57 -0.34
CA ASN A 35 3.65 27.06 -1.31
C ASN A 35 3.16 28.44 -0.88
N SER A 36 2.98 29.33 -1.86
CA SER A 36 2.53 30.71 -1.64
C SER A 36 3.53 31.60 -0.88
N CYS A 37 4.78 31.18 -0.68
CA CYS A 37 5.84 32.02 -0.14
C CYS A 37 6.69 32.65 -1.27
N ALA A 38 6.89 33.97 -1.20
CA ALA A 38 7.67 34.72 -2.19
C ALA A 38 9.18 34.78 -1.86
N GLY A 39 9.62 34.16 -0.75
CA GLY A 39 11.00 34.17 -0.26
C GLY A 39 12.02 33.71 -1.31
N ARG A 40 13.11 34.45 -1.47
CA ARG A 40 14.18 34.20 -2.45
C ARG A 40 15.55 34.48 -1.83
N VAL A 41 16.54 33.70 -2.27
CA VAL A 41 17.95 33.91 -1.95
C VAL A 41 18.75 33.94 -3.23
N CYS A 42 19.59 34.97 -3.40
CA CYS A 42 20.63 34.99 -4.43
C CYS A 42 21.94 34.50 -3.81
N PHE A 43 22.44 33.34 -4.23
CA PHE A 43 23.62 32.68 -3.69
C PHE A 43 24.63 32.37 -4.79
N ASN A 44 25.82 32.95 -4.72
CA ASN A 44 26.83 32.85 -5.78
C ASN A 44 27.83 31.70 -5.59
N GLY A 45 27.58 30.80 -4.64
CA GLY A 45 28.45 29.65 -4.35
C GLY A 45 29.30 29.82 -3.09
N THR A 46 29.58 31.06 -2.69
CA THR A 46 30.37 31.41 -1.49
C THR A 46 29.60 32.37 -0.57
N THR A 47 28.92 33.37 -1.12
CA THR A 47 28.12 34.35 -0.38
C THR A 47 26.69 34.41 -0.89
N TYR A 48 25.79 34.93 -0.05
CA TYR A 48 24.44 35.31 -0.47
C TYR A 48 24.31 36.84 -0.42
N ASP A 49 23.80 37.41 -1.50
CA ASP A 49 23.78 38.87 -1.67
C ASP A 49 22.40 39.47 -1.40
N LYS A 50 21.34 38.65 -1.49
CA LYS A 50 19.96 39.10 -1.29
C LYS A 50 19.10 37.99 -0.71
N VAL A 51 18.48 38.25 0.43
CA VAL A 51 17.43 37.43 1.06
C VAL A 51 16.17 38.27 1.11
N THR A 52 15.04 37.73 0.65
CA THR A 52 13.75 38.40 0.77
C THR A 52 12.91 37.79 1.90
N ASP A 53 12.01 38.60 2.45
CA ASP A 53 11.16 38.18 3.56
C ASP A 53 10.25 37.00 3.23
N HIS A 54 9.88 36.27 4.28
CA HIS A 54 8.97 35.14 4.23
C HIS A 54 7.64 35.50 4.90
N ASN A 55 6.55 34.95 4.38
CA ASN A 55 5.22 35.04 4.97
C ASN A 55 4.91 33.89 5.94
N HIS A 56 5.95 33.26 6.49
CA HIS A 56 5.82 32.19 7.47
C HIS A 56 7.01 32.18 8.41
N ALA A 57 6.81 31.63 9.61
CA ALA A 57 7.89 31.42 10.56
C ALA A 57 8.94 30.43 10.02
N SER A 58 10.18 30.60 10.49
CA SER A 58 11.26 29.64 10.27
C SER A 58 10.98 28.33 11.01
N ASN A 59 11.58 27.24 10.53
CA ASN A 59 11.46 25.92 11.15
C ASN A 59 12.87 25.31 11.36
N PRO A 60 13.57 25.72 12.43
CA PRO A 60 14.92 25.23 12.73
C PRO A 60 14.99 23.71 12.90
N GLU A 61 13.96 23.08 13.49
CA GLU A 61 13.90 21.63 13.69
C GLU A 61 13.91 20.87 12.35
N GLU A 62 13.15 21.33 11.36
CA GLU A 62 13.13 20.73 10.03
C GLU A 62 14.50 20.85 9.34
N ILE A 63 15.21 21.97 9.53
CA ILE A 63 16.57 22.16 9.00
C ILE A 63 17.55 21.16 9.62
N ILE A 64 17.56 21.05 10.95
CA ILE A 64 18.43 20.12 11.68
C ILE A 64 18.18 18.67 11.23
N SER A 65 16.91 18.28 11.07
CA SER A 65 16.56 16.94 10.58
C SER A 65 17.06 16.69 9.16
N MET A 66 16.97 17.70 8.28
CA MET A 66 17.43 17.58 6.89
C MET A 66 18.95 17.52 6.77
N GLU A 67 19.68 18.33 7.54
CA GLU A 67 21.14 18.30 7.58
C GLU A 67 21.64 16.94 8.09
N SER A 68 21.05 16.45 9.19
CA SER A 68 21.36 15.14 9.76
C SER A 68 21.13 14.02 8.75
N LYS A 69 19.97 13.99 8.09
CA LYS A 69 19.67 13.00 7.04
C LYS A 69 20.64 13.10 5.85
N SER A 70 20.99 14.30 5.41
CA SER A 70 21.92 14.48 4.29
C SER A 70 23.32 13.97 4.64
N ASN A 71 23.79 14.23 5.86
CA ASN A 71 25.09 13.76 6.33
C ASN A 71 25.12 12.24 6.45
N ILE A 72 24.03 11.64 6.95
CA ILE A 72 23.86 10.18 6.99
C ILE A 72 23.91 9.59 5.58
N ILE A 73 23.19 10.16 4.62
CA ILE A 73 23.18 9.68 3.22
C ILE A 73 24.56 9.82 2.58
N LYS A 74 25.25 10.95 2.79
CA LYS A 74 26.59 11.18 2.27
C LYS A 74 27.56 10.12 2.81
N SER A 75 27.58 9.94 4.14
CA SER A 75 28.44 8.97 4.83
C SER A 75 28.11 7.53 4.44
N ALA A 76 26.83 7.19 4.24
CA ALA A 76 26.41 5.89 3.75
C ALA A 76 27.00 5.53 2.37
N THR A 77 27.24 6.55 1.52
CA THR A 77 27.78 6.35 0.17
C THR A 77 29.31 6.36 0.09
N THR A 78 29.98 6.93 1.10
CA THR A 78 31.44 7.14 1.14
C THR A 78 32.17 6.29 2.18
N SER A 79 31.49 5.79 3.21
CA SER A 79 32.06 4.96 4.28
C SER A 79 31.42 3.56 4.31
N HIS A 80 32.16 2.57 4.80
CA HIS A 80 31.71 1.20 5.09
C HIS A 80 31.32 0.98 6.57
N ASP A 81 31.39 2.03 7.41
CA ASP A 81 31.11 1.93 8.84
C ASP A 81 29.69 1.41 9.17
N PRO A 82 29.47 0.67 10.26
CA PRO A 82 28.14 0.19 10.63
C PRO A 82 27.10 1.32 10.71
N PRO A 83 25.81 1.08 10.35
CA PRO A 83 24.77 2.12 10.37
C PRO A 83 24.68 2.88 11.70
N ARG A 84 24.84 2.17 12.82
CA ARG A 84 24.88 2.76 14.16
C ARG A 84 25.96 3.84 14.30
N ARG A 85 27.16 3.58 13.78
CA ARG A 85 28.29 4.52 13.84
C ARG A 85 28.02 5.75 12.98
N ILE A 86 27.53 5.56 11.75
CA ILE A 86 27.19 6.67 10.84
C ILE A 86 26.10 7.57 11.42
N ILE A 87 25.05 6.97 12.00
CA ILE A 87 23.96 7.73 12.60
C ILE A 87 24.49 8.50 13.81
N HIS A 88 25.28 7.85 14.67
CA HIS A 88 25.85 8.50 15.84
C HIS A 88 26.76 9.67 15.46
N GLU A 89 27.67 9.49 14.51
CA GLU A 89 28.57 10.54 14.02
C GLU A 89 27.79 11.72 13.39
N ALA A 90 26.71 11.45 12.66
CA ALA A 90 25.87 12.50 12.08
C ALA A 90 25.09 13.30 13.13
N LEU A 91 24.88 12.73 14.32
CA LEU A 91 24.15 13.35 15.43
C LEU A 91 25.07 14.03 16.47
N LEU A 92 26.39 13.83 16.40
CA LEU A 92 27.35 14.46 17.34
C LEU A 92 27.26 15.99 17.38
N ASN A 93 26.81 16.60 16.29
CA ASN A 93 26.70 18.06 16.16
C ASN A 93 25.29 18.60 16.48
N VAL A 94 24.35 17.75 16.88
CA VAL A 94 22.97 18.17 17.24
C VAL A 94 22.95 18.61 18.70
N ASN A 95 22.36 19.77 18.99
CA ASN A 95 22.28 20.30 20.34
C ASN A 95 21.30 19.46 21.19
N LYS A 96 21.58 19.32 22.48
CA LYS A 96 20.75 18.58 23.45
C LYS A 96 19.30 19.06 23.54
N HIS A 97 19.05 20.31 23.13
CA HIS A 97 17.71 20.92 23.13
C HIS A 97 16.88 20.62 21.88
N ASP A 98 17.49 20.02 20.84
CA ASP A 98 16.85 19.75 19.54
C ASP A 98 16.46 18.27 19.37
N GLY A 99 16.26 17.54 20.48
CA GLY A 99 16.01 16.09 20.46
C GLY A 99 14.77 15.66 19.66
N THR A 100 13.75 16.52 19.56
CA THR A 100 12.53 16.34 18.75
C THR A 100 12.79 16.41 17.24
N ALA A 101 13.87 17.09 16.83
CA ALA A 101 14.27 17.26 15.43
C ALA A 101 15.10 16.08 14.89
N VAL A 102 15.57 15.20 15.77
CA VAL A 102 16.43 14.06 15.42
C VAL A 102 15.64 13.06 14.57
N PRO A 103 16.18 12.66 13.40
CA PRO A 103 15.51 11.68 12.57
C PRO A 103 15.46 10.31 13.25
N ASN A 104 14.35 9.59 13.08
CA ASN A 104 14.16 8.26 13.65
C ASN A 104 15.30 7.30 13.24
N TYR A 105 15.90 6.65 14.24
CA TYR A 105 17.05 5.76 14.07
C TYR A 105 16.80 4.65 13.02
N TYR A 106 15.68 3.94 13.12
CA TYR A 106 15.33 2.85 12.20
C TYR A 106 15.09 3.34 10.77
N SER A 107 14.57 4.57 10.60
CA SER A 107 14.43 5.19 9.28
C SER A 107 15.79 5.53 8.67
N CYS A 108 16.73 6.01 9.47
CA CYS A 108 18.09 6.30 9.04
C CYS A 108 18.87 5.03 8.70
N GLN A 109 18.77 3.99 9.54
CA GLN A 109 19.40 2.69 9.30
C GLN A 109 18.95 2.10 7.96
N ARG A 110 17.63 2.03 7.71
CA ARG A 110 17.09 1.57 6.42
C ARG A 110 17.57 2.40 5.24
N THR A 111 17.75 3.72 5.43
CA THR A 111 18.26 4.60 4.39
C THR A 111 19.72 4.28 4.04
N ILE A 112 20.55 4.01 5.05
CA ILE A 112 21.97 3.62 4.88
C ILE A 112 22.05 2.29 4.14
N GLU A 113 21.31 1.29 4.62
CA GLU A 113 21.26 -0.06 4.02
C GLU A 113 20.83 0.00 2.56
N ARG A 114 19.75 0.73 2.24
CA ARG A 114 19.29 0.94 0.84
C ARG A 114 20.35 1.63 -0.03
N LYS A 115 21.03 2.65 0.48
CA LYS A 115 22.06 3.40 -0.27
C LYS A 115 23.29 2.56 -0.55
N ARG A 116 23.65 1.67 0.38
CA ARG A 116 24.76 0.72 0.22
C ARG A 116 24.39 -0.44 -0.70
N LYS A 117 23.18 -0.98 -0.56
CA LYS A 117 22.64 -2.03 -1.44
C LYS A 117 22.53 -1.56 -2.90
N LYS A 118 22.36 -0.25 -3.14
CA LYS A 118 22.42 0.36 -4.47
C LYS A 118 23.81 0.29 -5.15
N LYS A 119 24.89 0.03 -4.39
CA LYS A 119 26.24 -0.25 -4.91
C LYS A 119 26.45 -1.75 -5.18
N ASP A 120 25.77 -2.64 -4.46
CA ASP A 120 26.01 -4.09 -4.51
C ASP A 120 24.99 -4.91 -5.32
N ILE A 121 23.93 -4.32 -5.88
CA ILE A 121 23.06 -5.03 -6.85
C ILE A 121 23.09 -4.33 -8.20
N PRO A 122 24.11 -4.57 -9.05
CA PRO A 122 24.08 -4.19 -10.45
C PRO A 122 23.43 -5.31 -11.27
N LEU A 123 22.28 -5.83 -10.84
CA LEU A 123 21.54 -6.76 -11.69
C LEU A 123 20.85 -5.92 -12.77
N PRO A 124 21.16 -6.16 -14.06
CA PRO A 124 20.52 -5.43 -15.15
C PRO A 124 19.01 -5.62 -15.05
N ARG A 125 18.26 -4.55 -15.28
CA ARG A 125 16.79 -4.62 -15.28
C ARG A 125 16.37 -5.57 -16.41
N PRO A 126 15.69 -6.69 -16.10
CA PRO A 126 15.28 -7.64 -17.12
C PRO A 126 14.26 -6.98 -18.04
N THR A 127 14.29 -7.37 -19.31
CA THR A 127 13.40 -6.87 -20.36
C THR A 127 12.33 -7.87 -20.76
N SER A 128 12.50 -9.14 -20.40
CA SER A 128 11.52 -10.23 -20.54
C SER A 128 11.46 -11.09 -19.27
N LEU A 129 10.40 -11.90 -19.13
CA LEU A 129 10.25 -12.79 -17.98
C LEU A 129 11.29 -13.92 -17.98
N ASP A 130 11.79 -14.34 -19.14
CA ASP A 130 12.83 -15.37 -19.27
C ASP A 130 14.18 -14.91 -18.71
N GLU A 131 14.47 -13.61 -18.76
CA GLU A 131 15.71 -13.02 -18.23
C GLU A 131 15.71 -12.88 -16.70
N VAL A 132 14.58 -13.15 -16.04
CA VAL A 132 14.47 -13.01 -14.59
C VAL A 132 15.08 -14.25 -13.93
N HIS A 133 16.23 -14.06 -13.27
CA HIS A 133 16.86 -15.08 -12.44
C HIS A 133 17.08 -14.53 -11.04
N ILE A 134 16.36 -15.08 -10.05
CA ILE A 134 16.41 -14.60 -8.66
C ILE A 134 17.72 -15.09 -8.03
N PRO A 135 18.67 -14.20 -7.64
CA PRO A 135 19.91 -14.61 -6.98
C PRO A 135 19.64 -15.19 -5.59
N ASP A 136 20.49 -16.11 -5.15
CA ASP A 136 20.37 -16.81 -3.87
C ASP A 136 20.20 -15.88 -2.66
N GLU A 137 20.87 -14.72 -2.66
CA GLU A 137 20.76 -13.73 -1.57
C GLU A 137 19.35 -13.13 -1.42
N LEU A 138 18.57 -13.13 -2.50
CA LEU A 138 17.17 -12.68 -2.53
C LEU A 138 16.19 -13.83 -2.25
N GLN A 139 16.65 -15.08 -2.28
CA GLN A 139 15.83 -16.26 -2.00
C GLN A 139 15.71 -16.57 -0.50
N ILE A 140 16.52 -15.94 0.35
CA ILE A 140 16.51 -16.10 1.82
C ILE A 140 16.02 -14.83 2.53
N THR A 141 15.58 -14.91 3.78
CA THR A 141 15.19 -13.77 4.62
C THR A 141 16.42 -13.02 5.12
N ASN A 142 16.24 -11.93 5.89
CA ASN A 142 17.34 -11.25 6.56
C ASN A 142 17.94 -12.08 7.72
N CYS A 143 17.21 -13.09 8.20
CA CYS A 143 17.65 -13.99 9.27
C CYS A 143 18.29 -15.29 8.72
N GLY A 144 18.25 -15.51 7.41
CA GLY A 144 18.86 -16.67 6.75
C GLY A 144 17.88 -17.78 6.38
N ASP A 145 16.61 -17.64 6.75
CA ASP A 145 15.57 -18.62 6.45
C ASP A 145 15.12 -18.56 5.00
N ARG A 146 14.38 -19.57 4.55
CA ARG A 146 13.79 -19.58 3.20
C ARG A 146 12.83 -18.40 3.02
N PHE A 147 12.90 -17.74 1.87
CA PHE A 147 11.98 -16.65 1.51
C PHE A 147 11.34 -16.84 0.13
N LEU A 148 12.08 -17.34 -0.86
CA LEU A 148 11.48 -17.77 -2.12
C LEU A 148 10.72 -19.08 -1.88
N LEU A 149 9.39 -19.01 -1.90
CA LEU A 149 8.51 -20.16 -1.72
C LEU A 149 8.28 -20.89 -3.04
N TYR A 150 8.07 -20.15 -4.12
CA TYR A 150 7.74 -20.72 -5.41
C TYR A 150 8.10 -19.77 -6.54
N ASP A 151 8.59 -20.33 -7.64
CA ASP A 151 8.81 -19.64 -8.90
C ASP A 151 8.62 -20.66 -10.03
N ASN A 152 7.57 -20.49 -10.84
CA ASN A 152 7.31 -21.41 -11.95
C ASN A 152 8.22 -21.17 -13.16
N GLN A 153 8.99 -20.08 -13.19
CA GLN A 153 9.90 -19.72 -14.28
C GLN A 153 9.23 -19.71 -15.67
N ASP A 154 7.92 -19.41 -15.72
CA ASP A 154 7.17 -19.39 -16.98
C ASP A 154 7.45 -18.08 -17.74
N ALA A 155 7.65 -18.18 -19.06
CA ALA A 155 7.96 -17.05 -19.94
C ALA A 155 6.81 -16.04 -20.10
N ASN A 156 5.57 -16.46 -19.82
CA ASN A 156 4.36 -15.68 -20.09
C ASN A 156 3.53 -15.47 -18.81
N ASP A 157 3.33 -16.55 -18.05
CA ASP A 157 2.49 -16.55 -16.85
C ASP A 157 3.32 -16.78 -15.58
N ARG A 158 4.39 -15.99 -15.41
CA ARG A 158 5.29 -16.14 -14.25
C ARG A 158 4.59 -15.78 -12.95
N ILE A 159 4.70 -16.69 -11.98
CA ILE A 159 4.20 -16.56 -10.61
C ILE A 159 5.38 -16.77 -9.68
N ILE A 160 5.71 -15.72 -8.91
CA ILE A 160 6.72 -15.78 -7.86
C ILE A 160 6.02 -15.57 -6.53
N ILE A 161 6.22 -16.48 -5.57
CA ILE A 161 5.64 -16.40 -4.24
C ILE A 161 6.77 -16.36 -3.22
N LEU A 162 6.69 -15.40 -2.30
CA LEU A 162 7.66 -15.15 -1.25
C LEU A 162 6.98 -15.26 0.11
N SER A 163 7.52 -16.10 0.98
CA SER A 163 7.09 -16.26 2.37
C SER A 163 8.14 -17.08 3.12
N SER A 164 8.27 -16.85 4.42
CA SER A 164 9.05 -17.71 5.31
C SER A 164 8.19 -18.81 5.93
N ASP A 165 8.82 -19.86 6.45
CA ASP A 165 8.11 -20.94 7.15
C ASP A 165 7.32 -20.42 8.36
N ASP A 166 7.91 -19.50 9.14
CA ASP A 166 7.22 -18.85 10.26
C ASP A 166 6.00 -18.03 9.82
N ASP A 167 6.09 -17.35 8.67
CA ASP A 167 4.96 -16.57 8.14
C ASP A 167 3.83 -17.49 7.67
N LEU A 168 4.16 -18.63 7.07
CA LEU A 168 3.19 -19.67 6.66
C LEU A 168 2.53 -20.33 7.87
N ASP A 169 3.28 -20.59 8.94
CA ASP A 169 2.74 -21.10 10.20
C ASP A 169 1.79 -20.09 10.84
N ARG A 170 2.16 -18.81 10.88
CA ARG A 170 1.28 -17.73 11.35
C ARG A 170 0.03 -17.61 10.48
N LEU A 171 0.16 -17.81 9.16
CA LEU A 171 -0.98 -17.77 8.25
C LEU A 171 -1.92 -18.94 8.48
N SER A 172 -1.37 -20.15 8.69
CA SER A 172 -2.11 -21.36 9.03
C SER A 172 -2.93 -21.18 10.29
N ASN A 173 -2.36 -20.55 11.32
CA ASN A 173 -3.03 -20.33 12.61
C ASN A 173 -3.97 -19.10 12.63
N SER A 174 -4.21 -18.46 11.49
CA SER A 174 -5.04 -17.25 11.40
C SER A 174 -6.44 -17.57 10.89
N ASP A 175 -7.46 -17.36 11.73
CA ASP A 175 -8.88 -17.54 11.38
C ASP A 175 -9.38 -16.64 10.25
N SER A 176 -8.72 -15.49 10.02
CA SER A 176 -9.17 -14.50 9.05
C SER A 176 -8.05 -14.07 8.12
N TRP A 177 -8.20 -14.33 6.82
CA TRP A 177 -7.28 -13.87 5.80
C TRP A 177 -7.80 -12.61 5.12
N HIS A 178 -6.89 -11.70 4.77
CA HIS A 178 -7.18 -10.52 3.97
C HIS A 178 -6.25 -10.49 2.78
N CYS A 179 -6.80 -10.45 1.58
CA CYS A 179 -6.01 -10.49 0.37
C CYS A 179 -6.29 -9.27 -0.50
N ASP A 180 -5.22 -8.68 -1.03
CA ASP A 180 -5.30 -7.43 -1.78
C ASP A 180 -4.17 -7.35 -2.82
N GLY A 181 -4.50 -6.78 -3.97
CA GLY A 181 -3.64 -6.64 -5.14
C GLY A 181 -3.31 -5.18 -5.43
N THR A 182 -2.02 -4.86 -5.55
CA THR A 182 -1.56 -3.51 -5.86
C THR A 182 -0.73 -3.46 -7.15
N PHE A 183 -1.15 -2.58 -8.05
CA PHE A 183 -0.54 -2.39 -9.37
C PHE A 183 0.60 -1.36 -9.35
N LYS A 184 0.54 -0.38 -8.43
CA LYS A 184 1.47 0.78 -8.45
C LYS A 184 2.90 0.43 -8.09
N ILE A 185 3.08 -0.62 -7.28
CA ILE A 185 4.38 -1.14 -6.84
C ILE A 185 4.70 -2.50 -7.45
N ALA A 186 3.90 -2.95 -8.41
CA ALA A 186 4.21 -4.17 -9.15
C ALA A 186 5.58 -4.00 -9.84
N PRO A 187 6.47 -5.01 -9.78
CA PRO A 187 7.72 -4.96 -10.49
C PRO A 187 7.49 -4.82 -12.00
N HIS A 188 8.47 -4.23 -12.67
CA HIS A 188 8.53 -4.24 -14.13
C HIS A 188 8.41 -5.66 -14.66
N LEU A 189 7.58 -5.86 -15.69
CA LEU A 189 7.18 -7.14 -16.29
C LEU A 189 6.04 -7.89 -15.59
N PHE A 190 5.63 -7.47 -14.40
CA PHE A 190 4.53 -8.08 -13.68
C PHE A 190 3.30 -7.15 -13.62
N HIS A 191 2.12 -7.75 -13.56
CA HIS A 191 0.86 -7.01 -13.54
C HIS A 191 0.54 -6.47 -12.16
N GLN A 192 0.78 -7.26 -11.12
CA GLN A 192 0.43 -6.90 -9.75
C GLN A 192 1.35 -7.56 -8.72
N LEU A 193 1.48 -6.90 -7.56
CA LEU A 193 1.85 -7.54 -6.32
C LEU A 193 0.57 -7.84 -5.55
N TYR A 194 0.27 -9.12 -5.37
CA TYR A 194 -0.84 -9.62 -4.56
C TYR A 194 -0.31 -10.07 -3.20
N THR A 195 -1.02 -9.76 -2.12
CA THR A 195 -0.56 -10.08 -0.77
C THR A 195 -1.64 -10.80 0.01
N VAL A 196 -1.24 -11.78 0.83
CA VAL A 196 -2.12 -12.49 1.76
C VAL A 196 -1.69 -12.14 3.17
N HIS A 197 -2.63 -11.60 3.94
CA HIS A 197 -2.42 -11.16 5.30
C HIS A 197 -3.19 -12.06 6.26
N GLY A 198 -2.53 -12.45 7.34
CA GLY A 198 -3.15 -13.16 8.46
C GLY A 198 -3.41 -12.21 9.63
N ARG A 199 -4.42 -12.54 10.44
CA ARG A 199 -4.58 -11.92 11.75
C ARG A 199 -3.70 -12.65 12.75
N PHE A 200 -2.79 -11.92 13.38
CA PHE A 200 -1.95 -12.40 14.45
C PHE A 200 -2.18 -11.54 15.69
N CYS A 201 -2.68 -12.17 16.77
CA CYS A 201 -3.22 -11.49 17.94
C CYS A 201 -4.30 -10.44 17.55
N ALA A 202 -3.99 -9.15 17.75
CA ALA A 202 -4.88 -8.04 17.41
C ALA A 202 -4.43 -7.25 16.16
N ARG A 203 -3.43 -7.74 15.41
CA ARG A 203 -2.90 -7.06 14.22
C ARG A 203 -3.05 -7.91 12.96
N THR A 204 -3.14 -7.22 11.84
CA THR A 204 -3.09 -7.84 10.50
C THR A 204 -1.67 -7.70 9.98
N LEU A 205 -1.05 -8.82 9.64
CA LEU A 205 0.34 -8.89 9.18
C LEU A 205 0.38 -9.42 7.74
N PRO A 206 1.22 -8.85 6.86
CA PRO A 206 1.48 -9.42 5.53
C PRO A 206 2.37 -10.66 5.67
N LEU A 207 1.87 -11.83 5.30
CA LEU A 207 2.58 -13.10 5.53
C LEU A 207 3.03 -13.76 4.22
N VAL A 208 2.30 -13.53 3.12
CA VAL A 208 2.67 -14.05 1.81
C VAL A 208 2.60 -12.94 0.77
N TYR A 209 3.64 -12.86 -0.06
CA TYR A 209 3.74 -11.93 -1.16
C TYR A 209 3.78 -12.69 -2.49
N CYS A 210 2.83 -12.42 -3.37
CA CYS A 210 2.70 -13.06 -4.67
C CYS A 210 2.90 -12.03 -5.77
N ILE A 211 3.95 -12.16 -6.56
CA ILE A 211 4.20 -11.32 -7.73
C ILE A 211 3.63 -12.04 -8.95
N LEU A 212 2.62 -11.45 -9.59
CA LEU A 212 1.80 -12.10 -10.61
C LEU A 212 1.88 -11.37 -11.95
N SER A 213 2.05 -12.13 -13.04
CA SER A 213 2.03 -11.63 -14.43
C SER A 213 0.63 -11.21 -14.91
N GLY A 214 -0.43 -11.56 -14.18
CA GLY A 214 -1.80 -11.28 -14.55
C GLY A 214 -2.80 -11.46 -13.43
N LYS A 215 -4.08 -11.50 -13.80
CA LYS A 215 -5.25 -11.57 -12.90
C LYS A 215 -6.35 -12.49 -13.43
N SER A 216 -5.97 -13.43 -14.28
CA SER A 216 -6.91 -14.45 -14.75
C SER A 216 -7.26 -15.41 -13.60
N GLU A 217 -8.38 -16.10 -13.75
CA GLU A 217 -8.80 -17.14 -12.81
C GLU A 217 -7.73 -18.23 -12.67
N ASP A 218 -7.09 -18.62 -13.79
CA ASP A 218 -6.03 -19.62 -13.82
C ASP A 218 -4.78 -19.20 -13.02
N ILE A 219 -4.38 -17.92 -13.10
CA ILE A 219 -3.24 -17.40 -12.32
C ILE A 219 -3.56 -17.45 -10.83
N TYR A 220 -4.75 -17.02 -10.42
CA TYR A 220 -5.14 -17.13 -9.02
C TYR A 220 -5.28 -18.58 -8.57
N HIS A 221 -5.78 -19.47 -9.42
CA HIS A 221 -5.88 -20.89 -9.11
C HIS A 221 -4.49 -21.48 -8.82
N LYS A 222 -3.52 -21.27 -9.71
CA LYS A 222 -2.12 -21.70 -9.51
C LYS A 222 -1.51 -21.08 -8.25
N MET A 223 -1.72 -19.78 -8.02
CA MET A 223 -1.21 -19.09 -6.83
C MET A 223 -1.78 -19.69 -5.54
N PHE A 224 -3.10 -19.87 -5.45
CA PHE A 224 -3.73 -20.44 -4.26
C PHE A 224 -3.40 -21.93 -4.09
N ASP A 225 -3.17 -22.70 -5.15
CA ASP A 225 -2.68 -24.08 -5.02
C ASP A 225 -1.36 -24.13 -4.25
N VAL A 226 -0.42 -23.27 -4.62
CA VAL A 226 0.88 -23.22 -3.92
C VAL A 226 0.70 -22.79 -2.47
N VAL A 227 -0.05 -21.72 -2.20
CA VAL A 227 -0.23 -21.23 -0.82
C VAL A 227 -0.93 -22.28 0.04
N LEU A 228 -2.00 -22.91 -0.46
CA LEU A 228 -2.77 -23.90 0.28
C LEU A 228 -2.01 -25.20 0.54
N ASN A 229 -1.07 -25.58 -0.32
CA ASN A 229 -0.19 -26.72 -0.08
C ASN A 229 0.85 -26.48 1.04
N HIS A 230 1.05 -25.23 1.45
CA HIS A 230 2.02 -24.84 2.48
C HIS A 230 1.37 -24.31 3.76
N VAL A 231 0.04 -24.38 3.88
CA VAL A 231 -0.66 -24.10 5.13
C VAL A 231 -1.34 -25.35 5.67
N SER A 232 -1.32 -25.53 6.98
CA SER A 232 -1.92 -26.70 7.62
C SER A 232 -3.41 -26.55 7.88
N GLN A 233 -3.91 -25.30 7.92
CA GLN A 233 -5.31 -24.99 8.21
C GLN A 233 -5.81 -23.89 7.27
N CYS A 234 -7.08 -24.00 6.90
CA CYS A 234 -7.78 -22.99 6.11
C CYS A 234 -8.44 -21.95 7.03
N PRO A 235 -8.55 -20.68 6.60
CA PRO A 235 -9.17 -19.67 7.43
C PRO A 235 -10.69 -19.88 7.53
N LEU A 236 -11.28 -19.45 8.64
CA LEU A 236 -12.74 -19.38 8.79
C LEU A 236 -13.36 -18.34 7.85
N SER A 237 -12.63 -17.25 7.57
CA SER A 237 -13.07 -16.21 6.65
C SER A 237 -11.93 -15.63 5.83
N ILE A 238 -12.26 -15.22 4.61
CA ILE A 238 -11.32 -14.56 3.71
C ILE A 238 -11.96 -13.30 3.12
N THR A 239 -11.28 -12.17 3.25
CA THR A 239 -11.75 -10.88 2.72
C THR A 239 -10.91 -10.48 1.53
N VAL A 240 -11.56 -10.26 0.39
CA VAL A 240 -10.89 -9.89 -0.87
C VAL A 240 -11.61 -8.75 -1.58
N ASP A 241 -10.98 -8.27 -2.64
CA ASP A 241 -11.51 -7.24 -3.54
C ASP A 241 -12.67 -7.75 -4.41
N PHE A 242 -13.39 -6.84 -5.05
CA PHE A 242 -14.52 -7.14 -5.94
C PHE A 242 -14.05 -7.59 -7.32
N GLU A 243 -13.29 -8.69 -7.36
CA GLU A 243 -12.82 -9.33 -8.58
C GLU A 243 -13.39 -10.75 -8.72
N LYS A 244 -14.11 -10.99 -9.81
CA LYS A 244 -14.85 -12.24 -10.00
C LYS A 244 -13.93 -13.47 -10.08
N ALA A 245 -12.77 -13.33 -10.70
CA ALA A 245 -11.78 -14.40 -10.85
C ALA A 245 -11.35 -14.95 -9.49
N VAL A 246 -10.92 -14.07 -8.56
CA VAL A 246 -10.51 -14.52 -7.22
C VAL A 246 -11.68 -15.06 -6.40
N HIS A 247 -12.89 -14.52 -6.55
CA HIS A 247 -14.09 -15.06 -5.88
C HIS A 247 -14.39 -16.49 -6.32
N ASN A 248 -14.28 -16.77 -7.63
CA ASN A 248 -14.49 -18.11 -8.17
C ASN A 248 -13.46 -19.10 -7.61
N VAL A 249 -12.17 -18.73 -7.63
CA VAL A 249 -11.08 -19.58 -7.10
C VAL A 249 -11.28 -19.86 -5.61
N ILE A 250 -11.62 -18.86 -4.80
CA ILE A 250 -11.85 -19.05 -3.37
C ILE A 250 -13.04 -19.99 -3.14
N LYS A 251 -14.16 -19.79 -3.83
CA LYS A 251 -15.34 -20.68 -3.69
C LYS A 251 -15.02 -22.12 -4.07
N GLN A 252 -14.17 -22.32 -5.06
CA GLN A 252 -13.77 -23.65 -5.52
C GLN A 252 -12.78 -24.33 -4.55
N LYS A 253 -11.74 -23.61 -4.13
CA LYS A 253 -10.65 -24.17 -3.31
C LYS A 253 -10.94 -24.18 -1.80
N LEU A 254 -11.74 -23.23 -1.33
CA LEU A 254 -12.06 -23.02 0.07
C LEU A 254 -13.58 -22.97 0.28
N PRO A 255 -14.33 -24.04 -0.06
CA PRO A 255 -15.81 -24.03 -0.03
C PRO A 255 -16.39 -23.84 1.38
N GLN A 256 -15.62 -24.16 2.43
CA GLN A 256 -16.02 -23.99 3.83
C GLN A 256 -15.64 -22.62 4.40
N THR A 257 -14.76 -21.87 3.74
CA THR A 257 -14.34 -20.54 4.18
C THR A 257 -15.38 -19.51 3.81
N LYS A 258 -15.74 -18.63 4.75
CA LYS A 258 -16.64 -17.50 4.46
C LYS A 258 -15.94 -16.45 3.60
N LEU A 259 -16.34 -16.35 2.33
CA LEU A 259 -15.88 -15.31 1.40
C LEU A 259 -16.58 -13.98 1.67
N ASN A 260 -15.78 -12.96 1.95
CA ASN A 260 -16.20 -11.60 2.24
C ASN A 260 -15.60 -10.62 1.21
N GLY A 261 -16.40 -9.66 0.77
CA GLY A 261 -15.93 -8.48 0.04
C GLY A 261 -15.48 -7.39 0.99
N CYS A 262 -14.38 -6.72 0.67
CA CYS A 262 -13.87 -5.59 1.45
C CYS A 262 -14.80 -4.36 1.34
N PHE A 263 -15.33 -3.86 2.46
CA PHE A 263 -16.26 -2.71 2.46
C PHE A 263 -15.63 -1.42 1.90
N PHE A 264 -14.33 -1.21 2.09
CA PHE A 264 -13.62 -0.10 1.48
C PHE A 264 -13.69 -0.18 -0.05
N HIS A 265 -13.38 -1.35 -0.62
CA HIS A 265 -13.45 -1.59 -2.05
C HIS A 265 -14.88 -1.58 -2.57
N TYR A 266 -15.86 -2.04 -1.79
CA TYR A 266 -17.29 -1.87 -2.11
C TYR A 266 -17.65 -0.39 -2.32
N LYS A 267 -17.37 0.47 -1.34
CA LYS A 267 -17.60 1.91 -1.47
C LYS A 267 -16.83 2.52 -2.64
N GLN A 268 -15.60 2.06 -2.87
CA GLN A 268 -14.78 2.54 -3.97
C GLN A 268 -15.36 2.15 -5.34
N CYS A 269 -15.92 0.95 -5.47
CA CYS A 269 -16.63 0.51 -6.66
C CYS A 269 -17.85 1.39 -6.94
N LEU A 270 -18.69 1.64 -5.91
CA LEU A 270 -19.84 2.53 -6.04
C LEU A 270 -19.41 3.95 -6.45
N TRP A 271 -18.41 4.51 -5.77
CA TRP A 271 -17.90 5.85 -6.08
C TRP A 271 -17.34 5.94 -7.50
N ARG A 272 -16.52 4.98 -7.94
CA ARG A 272 -16.02 4.96 -9.32
C ARG A 272 -17.16 4.95 -10.34
N HIS A 273 -18.25 4.24 -10.07
CA HIS A 273 -19.39 4.22 -10.97
C HIS A 273 -20.14 5.58 -10.98
N VAL A 274 -20.35 6.21 -9.83
CA VAL A 274 -20.84 7.60 -9.71
C VAL A 274 -19.97 8.55 -10.55
N GLN A 275 -18.64 8.36 -10.51
CA GLN A 275 -17.71 9.15 -11.31
C GLN A 275 -17.87 8.92 -12.81
N THR A 276 -18.05 7.68 -13.26
CA THR A 276 -18.26 7.32 -14.67
C THR A 276 -19.55 7.92 -15.24
N LEU A 277 -20.60 8.01 -14.42
CA LEU A 277 -21.88 8.61 -14.80
C LEU A 277 -21.87 10.16 -14.76
N GLY A 278 -20.74 10.79 -14.42
CA GLY A 278 -20.65 12.26 -14.31
C GLY A 278 -21.37 12.83 -13.10
N LEU A 279 -21.78 12.00 -12.14
CA LEU A 279 -22.58 12.39 -10.97
C LEU A 279 -21.75 13.04 -9.84
N GLN A 280 -20.47 13.36 -10.07
CA GLN A 280 -19.60 13.98 -9.07
C GLN A 280 -20.07 15.38 -8.65
N GLU A 281 -20.36 16.23 -9.64
CA GLU A 281 -20.87 17.58 -9.41
C GLU A 281 -22.25 17.54 -8.72
N PRO A 282 -23.24 16.78 -9.22
CA PRO A 282 -24.50 16.57 -8.50
C PRO A 282 -24.32 16.06 -7.07
N PHE A 283 -23.43 15.09 -6.83
CA PHE A 283 -23.16 14.59 -5.48
C PHE A 283 -22.59 15.65 -4.53
N ASN A 284 -21.82 16.62 -5.04
CA ASN A 284 -21.23 17.68 -4.23
C ASN A 284 -22.19 18.84 -3.96
N ASN A 285 -23.09 19.14 -4.89
CA ASN A 285 -23.92 20.34 -4.85
C ASN A 285 -25.40 20.07 -4.52
N ASP A 286 -25.88 18.85 -4.70
CA ASP A 286 -27.26 18.46 -4.43
C ASP A 286 -27.34 17.49 -3.24
N ARG A 287 -27.97 17.94 -2.15
CA ARG A 287 -28.14 17.14 -0.93
C ARG A 287 -29.04 15.92 -1.14
N GLN A 288 -30.05 15.99 -2.00
CA GLN A 288 -30.95 14.88 -2.28
C GLN A 288 -30.22 13.78 -3.02
N VAL A 289 -29.46 14.13 -4.06
CA VAL A 289 -28.62 13.18 -4.81
C VAL A 289 -27.55 12.57 -3.90
N GLN A 290 -26.85 13.39 -3.13
CA GLN A 290 -25.83 12.93 -2.19
C GLN A 290 -26.40 11.94 -1.17
N HIS A 291 -27.55 12.27 -0.57
CA HIS A 291 -28.20 11.42 0.42
C HIS A 291 -28.66 10.10 -0.19
N SER A 292 -29.27 10.13 -1.37
CA SER A 292 -29.76 8.94 -2.08
C SER A 292 -28.60 7.98 -2.39
N LEU A 293 -27.51 8.46 -3.00
CA LEU A 293 -26.33 7.64 -3.28
C LEU A 293 -25.68 7.06 -2.02
N LYS A 294 -25.67 7.81 -0.90
CA LYS A 294 -25.18 7.30 0.40
C LYS A 294 -26.08 6.20 0.97
N LYS A 295 -27.40 6.29 0.82
CA LYS A 295 -28.33 5.25 1.30
C LYS A 295 -28.08 3.90 0.63
N PHE A 296 -27.79 3.86 -0.67
CA PHE A 296 -27.41 2.61 -1.35
C PHE A 296 -26.13 1.98 -0.76
N ALA A 297 -25.13 2.78 -0.39
CA ALA A 297 -23.95 2.26 0.31
C ALA A 297 -24.30 1.71 1.71
N CYS A 298 -25.32 2.27 2.38
CA CYS A 298 -25.79 1.83 3.69
C CYS A 298 -26.55 0.50 3.67
N LEU A 299 -27.02 0.02 2.50
CA LEU A 299 -27.62 -1.32 2.39
C LEU A 299 -26.68 -2.45 2.85
N ALA A 300 -25.36 -2.19 2.91
CA ALA A 300 -24.40 -3.13 3.47
C ALA A 300 -24.58 -3.37 4.98
N PHE A 301 -25.32 -2.51 5.68
CA PHE A 301 -25.47 -2.53 7.14
C PHE A 301 -26.87 -2.85 7.62
N ILE A 302 -27.73 -3.40 6.76
CA ILE A 302 -29.02 -3.95 7.16
C ILE A 302 -28.98 -5.47 7.08
N PRO A 303 -29.82 -6.19 7.85
CA PRO A 303 -29.88 -7.65 7.77
C PRO A 303 -30.16 -8.12 6.34
N GLU A 304 -29.46 -9.18 5.90
CA GLU A 304 -29.50 -9.65 4.51
C GLU A 304 -30.93 -9.90 3.99
N GLN A 305 -31.81 -10.40 4.86
CA GLN A 305 -33.21 -10.68 4.52
C GLN A 305 -34.05 -9.44 4.16
N PHE A 306 -33.63 -8.25 4.59
CA PHE A 306 -34.32 -6.98 4.31
C PHE A 306 -33.69 -6.19 3.17
N VAL A 307 -32.53 -6.62 2.65
CA VAL A 307 -31.77 -5.86 1.65
C VAL A 307 -32.57 -5.59 0.37
N ILE A 308 -33.29 -6.60 -0.12
CA ILE A 308 -34.05 -6.47 -1.37
C ILE A 308 -35.24 -5.51 -1.17
N GLU A 309 -35.98 -5.66 -0.07
CA GLU A 309 -37.11 -4.79 0.25
C GLU A 309 -36.68 -3.33 0.40
N GLU A 310 -35.59 -3.09 1.14
CA GLU A 310 -35.06 -1.73 1.32
C GLU A 310 -34.48 -1.16 0.02
N PHE A 311 -33.86 -1.98 -0.82
CA PHE A 311 -33.42 -1.56 -2.15
C PHE A 311 -34.61 -1.08 -3.00
N GLU A 312 -35.72 -1.83 -3.03
CA GLU A 312 -36.91 -1.46 -3.80
C GLU A 312 -37.53 -0.14 -3.32
N LYS A 313 -37.54 0.12 -2.00
CA LYS A 313 -37.94 1.42 -1.45
C LYS A 313 -36.99 2.54 -1.90
N LEU A 314 -35.68 2.32 -1.83
CA LEU A 314 -34.69 3.31 -2.27
C LEU A 314 -34.77 3.59 -3.77
N GLN A 315 -35.08 2.58 -4.59
CA GLN A 315 -35.29 2.73 -6.02
C GLN A 315 -36.53 3.57 -6.32
N ALA A 316 -37.65 3.36 -5.61
CA ALA A 316 -38.87 4.13 -5.80
C ALA A 316 -38.72 5.61 -5.38
N ASP A 317 -37.89 5.89 -4.38
CA ASP A 317 -37.63 7.24 -3.86
C ASP A 317 -36.44 7.94 -4.56
N ALA A 318 -35.73 7.26 -5.44
CA ALA A 318 -34.53 7.78 -6.09
C ALA A 318 -34.87 8.91 -7.08
N PRO A 319 -34.08 10.01 -7.13
CA PRO A 319 -34.22 10.99 -8.21
C PRO A 319 -33.89 10.35 -9.57
N ASP A 320 -34.67 10.67 -10.61
CA ASP A 320 -34.43 10.19 -12.00
C ASP A 320 -32.99 10.39 -12.47
N LEU A 321 -32.32 11.44 -11.97
CA LEU A 321 -30.91 11.75 -12.27
C LEU A 321 -29.94 10.60 -11.93
N ILE A 322 -30.30 9.70 -11.00
CA ILE A 322 -29.45 8.57 -10.60
C ILE A 322 -29.95 7.21 -11.10
N ASP A 323 -30.92 7.16 -12.01
CA ASP A 323 -31.49 5.90 -12.52
C ASP A 323 -30.42 4.95 -13.05
N ASP A 324 -29.47 5.44 -13.84
CA ASP A 324 -28.36 4.63 -14.36
C ASP A 324 -27.50 4.01 -13.24
N PHE A 325 -27.35 4.73 -12.11
CA PHE A 325 -26.66 4.19 -10.94
C PHE A 325 -27.49 3.11 -10.24
N VAL A 326 -28.81 3.30 -10.13
CA VAL A 326 -29.72 2.31 -9.54
C VAL A 326 -29.74 1.04 -10.39
N ASP A 327 -29.77 1.17 -11.72
CA ASP A 327 -29.69 0.07 -12.68
C ASP A 327 -28.39 -0.73 -12.54
N TYR A 328 -27.26 -0.01 -12.41
CA TYR A 328 -25.98 -0.61 -12.10
C TYR A 328 -26.01 -1.35 -10.77
N PHE A 329 -26.56 -0.73 -9.72
CA PHE A 329 -26.63 -1.34 -8.40
C PHE A 329 -27.47 -2.61 -8.42
N GLU A 330 -28.63 -2.56 -9.09
CA GLU A 330 -29.51 -3.70 -9.25
C GLU A 330 -28.81 -4.84 -9.98
N GLU A 331 -28.12 -4.57 -11.10
CA GLU A 331 -27.45 -5.60 -11.87
C GLU A 331 -26.28 -6.27 -11.14
N TYR A 332 -25.47 -5.48 -10.42
CA TYR A 332 -24.23 -5.98 -9.83
C TYR A 332 -24.41 -6.55 -8.42
N PHE A 333 -25.34 -6.04 -7.63
CA PHE A 333 -25.44 -6.34 -6.19
C PHE A 333 -26.75 -6.99 -5.76
N ILE A 334 -27.87 -6.73 -6.46
CA ILE A 334 -29.21 -7.23 -6.09
C ILE A 334 -29.68 -8.39 -6.99
N GLY A 335 -29.43 -8.26 -8.29
CA GLY A 335 -29.96 -9.11 -9.35
C GLY A 335 -31.26 -8.56 -9.92
N ARG A 336 -31.27 -8.26 -11.23
CA ARG A 336 -32.47 -7.74 -11.91
C ARG A 336 -33.63 -8.73 -11.85
N LEU A 337 -34.84 -8.21 -11.68
CA LEU A 337 -36.09 -8.97 -11.81
C LEU A 337 -36.24 -9.55 -13.23
N VAL A 338 -36.69 -10.80 -13.29
CA VAL A 338 -37.06 -11.52 -14.53
C VAL A 338 -38.48 -12.04 -14.41
N ARG A 339 -39.00 -12.60 -15.51
CA ARG A 339 -40.34 -13.19 -15.58
C ARG A 339 -40.58 -14.15 -14.39
N ASN A 340 -41.82 -14.17 -13.89
CA ASN A 340 -42.27 -14.95 -12.73
C ASN A 340 -41.73 -14.48 -11.37
N ASN A 341 -41.46 -13.19 -11.22
CA ASN A 341 -41.05 -12.56 -9.96
C ASN A 341 -39.78 -13.17 -9.34
N ARG A 342 -38.87 -13.66 -10.19
CA ARG A 342 -37.55 -14.17 -9.79
C ARG A 342 -36.49 -13.13 -10.08
N ARG A 343 -35.43 -13.07 -9.28
CA ARG A 343 -34.25 -12.23 -9.56
C ARG A 343 -33.13 -13.07 -10.17
N ARG A 344 -32.40 -12.51 -11.14
CA ARG A 344 -31.16 -13.14 -11.64
C ARG A 344 -30.10 -13.13 -10.55
N ALA A 345 -29.15 -14.06 -10.62
CA ALA A 345 -27.99 -14.02 -9.73
C ALA A 345 -27.18 -12.74 -10.00
N PRO A 346 -26.95 -11.87 -9.00
CA PRO A 346 -26.11 -10.70 -9.16
C PRO A 346 -24.67 -11.11 -9.42
N ARG A 347 -23.87 -10.19 -9.98
CA ARG A 347 -22.42 -10.41 -10.13
C ARG A 347 -21.75 -10.64 -8.77
N PHE A 348 -22.17 -9.92 -7.75
CA PHE A 348 -21.71 -10.05 -6.38
C PHE A 348 -22.91 -10.25 -5.43
N PRO A 349 -23.14 -11.49 -4.95
CA PRO A 349 -24.22 -11.79 -4.00
C PRO A 349 -24.19 -10.96 -2.72
N ILE A 350 -25.38 -10.70 -2.15
CA ILE A 350 -25.60 -9.92 -0.92
C ILE A 350 -24.67 -10.36 0.21
N ALA A 351 -24.58 -11.66 0.48
CA ALA A 351 -23.72 -12.23 1.53
C ALA A 351 -22.23 -11.85 1.41
N ILE A 352 -21.74 -11.52 0.21
CA ILE A 352 -20.34 -11.12 -0.01
C ILE A 352 -20.12 -9.67 0.46
N TRP A 353 -21.02 -8.75 0.13
CA TRP A 353 -20.80 -7.32 0.40
C TRP A 353 -21.51 -6.81 1.65
N ASN A 354 -22.45 -7.58 2.20
CA ASN A 354 -23.12 -7.27 3.46
C ASN A 354 -22.15 -7.37 4.65
N CYS A 355 -22.28 -6.41 5.56
CA CYS A 355 -21.44 -6.20 6.72
C CYS A 355 -22.21 -6.28 8.04
N PHE A 356 -23.54 -6.50 8.02
CA PHE A 356 -24.39 -6.43 9.22
C PHE A 356 -23.90 -7.38 10.33
N TYR A 357 -23.80 -8.67 10.04
CA TYR A 357 -23.33 -9.66 11.03
C TYR A 357 -21.83 -9.59 11.31
N ARG A 358 -21.04 -8.84 10.51
CA ARG A 358 -19.61 -8.63 10.81
C ARG A 358 -19.39 -7.66 11.96
N LEU A 359 -20.33 -6.72 12.16
CA LEU A 359 -20.31 -5.76 13.27
C LEU A 359 -20.43 -6.47 14.62
N ASP A 360 -21.29 -7.49 14.67
CA ASP A 360 -21.58 -8.25 15.89
C ASP A 360 -20.43 -9.20 16.27
N GLN A 361 -19.74 -9.77 15.27
CA GLN A 361 -18.63 -10.71 15.48
C GLN A 361 -17.25 -10.06 15.67
N GLN A 362 -17.18 -8.73 15.88
CA GLN A 362 -15.91 -7.96 15.94
C GLN A 362 -14.96 -8.24 14.76
N GLN A 363 -15.50 -8.66 13.62
CA GLN A 363 -14.72 -8.81 12.39
C GLN A 363 -14.46 -7.41 11.83
N ALA A 364 -13.22 -7.14 11.44
CA ALA A 364 -12.80 -5.79 11.04
C ALA A 364 -13.72 -5.24 9.92
N ARG A 365 -14.37 -4.10 10.19
CA ARG A 365 -15.27 -3.39 9.25
C ARG A 365 -14.61 -3.09 7.90
N THR A 366 -13.31 -2.88 7.94
CA THR A 366 -12.46 -2.40 6.85
C THR A 366 -11.08 -3.03 7.05
N ASN A 367 -10.34 -3.20 5.97
CA ASN A 367 -9.02 -3.80 6.03
C ASN A 367 -7.96 -2.83 6.62
N ASN A 368 -8.32 -1.86 7.48
CA ASN A 368 -7.49 -0.71 7.89
C ASN A 368 -6.00 -1.03 8.15
N GLY A 369 -5.69 -2.19 8.73
CA GLY A 369 -4.31 -2.69 8.86
C GLY A 369 -3.64 -2.97 7.51
N ASN A 370 -4.28 -3.76 6.66
CA ASN A 370 -3.87 -3.99 5.27
C ASN A 370 -3.82 -2.69 4.44
N GLU A 371 -4.84 -1.83 4.51
CA GLU A 371 -4.85 -0.52 3.85
C GLU A 371 -3.73 0.41 4.35
N GLY A 372 -3.48 0.40 5.66
CA GLY A 372 -2.42 1.16 6.31
C GLY A 372 -1.05 0.65 5.86
N TRP A 373 -0.89 -0.68 5.77
CA TRP A 373 0.30 -1.32 5.24
C TRP A 373 0.50 -0.99 3.76
N HIS A 374 -0.51 -1.14 2.90
CA HIS A 374 -0.45 -0.77 1.49
C HIS A 374 -0.07 0.70 1.31
N ARG A 375 -0.62 1.61 2.11
CA ARG A 375 -0.22 3.02 2.12
C ARG A 375 1.23 3.22 2.56
N ALA A 376 1.69 2.51 3.59
CA ALA A 376 3.06 2.59 4.08
C ALA A 376 4.08 2.07 3.05
N ILE A 377 3.83 0.91 2.43
CA ILE A 377 4.70 0.35 1.40
C ILE A 377 4.69 1.21 0.13
N LEU A 378 3.54 1.73 -0.30
CA LEU A 378 3.43 2.65 -1.44
C LEU A 378 4.28 3.92 -1.26
N ASN A 379 4.41 4.40 -0.02
CA ASN A 379 5.24 5.57 0.30
C ASN A 379 6.72 5.23 0.47
N SER A 380 7.05 3.95 0.68
CA SER A 380 8.40 3.49 1.04
C SER A 380 9.16 2.84 -0.11
N VAL A 381 8.44 2.39 -1.14
CA VAL A 381 8.94 1.68 -2.33
C VAL A 381 8.83 2.58 -3.57
N ARG A 382 9.71 2.38 -4.55
CA ARG A 382 9.63 3.11 -5.83
C ARG A 382 8.43 2.61 -6.64
N GLN A 383 7.90 3.46 -7.52
CA GLN A 383 6.93 3.00 -8.53
C GLN A 383 7.65 2.20 -9.61
N SER A 384 7.05 1.09 -10.03
CA SER A 384 7.56 0.19 -11.08
C SER A 384 9.05 -0.20 -10.91
N PRO A 385 9.44 -0.75 -9.74
CA PRO A 385 10.81 -1.21 -9.45
C PRO A 385 11.22 -2.39 -10.35
N SER A 386 12.51 -2.73 -10.41
CA SER A 386 12.90 -4.03 -10.96
C SER A 386 12.40 -5.18 -10.06
N ILE A 387 12.33 -6.39 -10.58
CA ILE A 387 12.00 -7.57 -9.76
C ILE A 387 12.96 -7.74 -8.59
N TYR A 388 14.27 -7.51 -8.80
CA TYR A 388 15.29 -7.59 -7.76
C TYR A 388 15.12 -6.51 -6.67
N GLU A 389 14.84 -5.28 -7.07
CA GLU A 389 14.52 -4.19 -6.14
C GLU A 389 13.26 -4.54 -5.33
N SER A 390 12.24 -5.13 -5.98
CA SER A 390 10.98 -5.50 -5.34
C SER A 390 11.18 -6.57 -4.28
N ILE A 391 11.87 -7.67 -4.61
CA ILE A 391 12.14 -8.76 -3.66
C ILE A 391 12.99 -8.23 -2.50
N ALA A 392 13.98 -7.38 -2.78
CA ALA A 392 14.78 -6.75 -1.74
C ALA A 392 13.96 -5.86 -0.80
N ASP A 393 12.97 -5.13 -1.32
CA ASP A 393 12.05 -4.31 -0.52
C ASP A 393 11.10 -5.20 0.31
N LEU A 394 10.55 -6.25 -0.28
CA LEU A 394 9.67 -7.21 0.42
C LEU A 394 10.40 -7.97 1.53
N LYS A 395 11.67 -8.32 1.32
CA LYS A 395 12.52 -8.93 2.34
C LYS A 395 12.72 -8.02 3.57
N MET A 396 12.80 -6.70 3.36
CA MET A 396 12.84 -5.73 4.47
C MET A 396 11.49 -5.64 5.20
N GLU A 397 10.38 -5.68 4.47
CA GLU A 397 9.02 -5.68 5.05
C GLU A 397 8.73 -6.95 5.85
N GLN A 398 9.17 -8.11 5.34
CA GLN A 398 9.08 -9.39 6.04
C GLN A 398 9.84 -9.35 7.37
N HIS A 399 11.08 -8.83 7.37
CA HIS A 399 11.83 -8.68 8.62
C HIS A 399 11.14 -7.75 9.63
N GLY A 400 10.53 -6.65 9.17
CA GLY A 400 9.72 -5.78 10.02
C GLY A 400 8.50 -6.48 10.61
N THR A 401 7.87 -7.36 9.81
CA THR A 401 6.75 -8.20 10.23
C THR A 401 7.17 -9.22 11.28
N PHE A 402 8.29 -9.90 11.07
CA PHE A 402 8.91 -10.81 12.04
C PHE A 402 9.13 -10.12 13.40
N VAL A 403 9.81 -8.97 13.40
CA VAL A 403 10.07 -8.20 14.65
C VAL A 403 8.76 -7.79 15.34
N MET A 404 7.76 -7.36 14.57
CA MET A 404 6.45 -7.00 15.13
C MET A 404 5.74 -8.21 15.74
N ALA A 405 5.84 -9.38 15.10
CA ALA A 405 5.21 -10.60 15.60
C ALA A 405 5.84 -11.08 16.91
N GLU A 406 7.17 -11.01 17.03
CA GLU A 406 7.90 -11.31 18.27
C GLU A 406 7.54 -10.35 19.42
N GLN A 407 7.39 -9.05 19.12
CA GLN A 407 6.93 -8.07 20.11
C GLN A 407 5.53 -8.40 20.63
N LEU A 408 4.61 -8.73 19.73
CA LEU A 408 3.24 -9.11 20.08
C LEU A 408 3.20 -10.40 20.91
N GLN A 409 4.04 -11.38 20.62
CA GLN A 409 4.14 -12.62 21.40
C GLN A 409 4.68 -12.39 22.81
N THR A 410 5.61 -11.44 22.95
CA THR A 410 6.23 -11.10 24.24
C THR A 410 5.46 -10.05 25.04
N GLY A 411 4.33 -9.55 24.51
CA GLY A 411 3.45 -8.59 25.20
C GLY A 411 3.99 -7.15 25.26
N GLN A 412 4.94 -6.80 24.38
CA GLN A 412 5.44 -5.43 24.16
C GLN A 412 4.62 -4.72 23.07
#